data_AF-A0A0R2XKU2-F1
#
_entry.id   AF-A0A0R2XKU2-F1
#
_cell.length_a   1.000
_cell.length_b   1.000
_cell.length_c   1.000
_cell.angle_alpha   90.00
_cell.angle_beta   90.00
_cell.angle_gamma   90.00
#
_symmetry.space_group_name_H-M   'P 1'
#
loop_
_entity.id
_entity.type
_entity.pdbx_description
1 polymer ?
#
loop_
_entity_poly.entity_id
_entity_poly.type
_entity_poly.pdbx_seq_one_letter_code
_entity_poly.pdbx_strand_id
1 'polypeptide(L)'
;MKKTNNILKLSSLIAAATIGATISTQAATYTWTGGAGTGNWAGAADVPNWDSDPTAPTFDNTADIKIAGTTQLNQIVRVSVTIKSLEFTSTNLGATTVGMVALSGTTARNLTFSADSGNSTLTIDAASTGDKTFNNLGFVQLSSNLDIVHNGADKLVFDADIRGGGNISLTGTGTTEFSDNNTYIGNTTIGTGSTLNLLGGSQMAFSIGATGVNNGFFGAGILSLNGDLRLNLSGAGTTVGDSWNLVDIANLDETFGASFVVASSIAAVDFNESAGVWSINENGVDYEFSESTGNLSVVPEPGTYALLGGLLALGYVMVRRRR
;
A
#
# COMPACT_ATOMS: atom_id res chain seq x y z
N MET A 1 42.30 -2.49 82.34
CA MET A 1 42.75 -2.98 81.02
C MET A 1 41.72 -3.94 80.43
N LYS A 2 40.92 -3.51 79.46
CA LYS A 2 40.50 -4.37 78.33
C LYS A 2 39.94 -3.47 77.23
N LYS A 3 40.40 -3.79 76.03
CA LYS A 3 40.36 -3.01 74.78
C LYS A 3 39.15 -3.44 73.94
N THR A 4 38.57 -2.44 73.26
CA THR A 4 38.03 -2.45 71.87
C THR A 4 36.84 -3.37 71.52
N ASN A 5 35.80 -2.81 70.89
CA ASN A 5 35.52 -3.05 69.46
C ASN A 5 34.30 -2.26 68.97
N ASN A 6 34.58 -1.27 68.12
CA ASN A 6 33.63 -0.64 67.20
C ASN A 6 33.14 -1.70 66.21
N ILE A 7 31.82 -1.83 66.06
CA ILE A 7 31.22 -2.49 64.91
C ILE A 7 30.28 -1.48 64.25
N LEU A 8 30.70 -0.97 63.09
CA LEU A 8 29.85 -0.24 62.16
C LEU A 8 28.66 -1.14 61.79
N LYS A 9 27.43 -0.69 62.07
CA LYS A 9 26.23 -1.28 61.48
C LYS A 9 26.06 -0.71 60.07
N LEU A 10 26.37 -1.53 59.07
CA LEU A 10 26.06 -1.27 57.67
C LEU A 10 24.56 -1.52 57.48
N SER A 11 23.74 -0.48 57.42
CA SER A 11 22.32 -0.56 57.11
C SER A 11 22.14 -0.76 55.60
N SER A 12 21.85 -1.99 55.18
CA SER A 12 21.48 -2.34 53.81
C SER A 12 20.08 -1.82 53.49
N LEU A 13 20.00 -0.79 52.66
CA LEU A 13 18.78 -0.32 52.00
C LEU A 13 18.43 -1.32 50.87
N ILE A 14 17.34 -2.08 51.02
CA ILE A 14 16.79 -2.85 49.90
C ILE A 14 15.80 -1.92 49.19
N ALA A 15 16.23 -1.34 48.06
CA ALA A 15 15.31 -0.71 47.13
C ALA A 15 14.56 -1.81 46.36
N ALA A 16 13.26 -1.94 46.62
CA ALA A 16 12.38 -2.75 45.79
C ALA A 16 12.20 -2.04 44.44
N ALA A 17 13.02 -2.40 43.46
CA ALA A 17 12.79 -2.02 42.08
C ALA A 17 11.59 -2.84 41.56
N THR A 18 10.40 -2.25 41.57
CA THR A 18 9.28 -2.73 40.76
C THR A 18 9.68 -2.62 39.30
N ILE A 19 10.17 -3.71 38.72
CA ILE A 19 10.23 -3.89 37.27
C ILE A 19 8.78 -3.96 36.83
N GLY A 20 8.26 -2.84 36.32
CA GLY A 20 7.01 -2.84 35.56
C GLY A 20 7.27 -3.64 34.29
N ALA A 21 6.98 -4.94 34.33
CA ALA A 21 6.84 -5.72 33.12
C ALA A 21 5.66 -5.11 32.36
N THR A 22 5.96 -4.35 31.30
CA THR A 22 4.98 -4.09 30.26
C THR A 22 4.59 -5.46 29.72
N ILE A 23 3.45 -5.97 30.17
CA ILE A 23 2.79 -7.10 29.54
C ILE A 23 2.46 -6.59 28.15
N SER A 24 3.29 -6.95 27.16
CA SER A 24 2.87 -6.85 25.77
C SER A 24 1.61 -7.69 25.68
N THR A 25 0.46 -7.04 25.47
CA THR A 25 -0.80 -7.73 25.25
C THR A 25 -0.62 -8.61 24.03
N GLN A 26 -0.59 -9.92 24.25
CA GLN A 26 -0.46 -10.89 23.17
C GLN A 26 -1.63 -10.70 22.20
N ALA A 27 -1.32 -10.72 20.90
CA ALA A 27 -2.34 -10.63 19.86
C ALA A 27 -3.40 -11.73 20.04
N ALA A 28 -4.66 -11.36 20.00
CA ALA A 28 -5.77 -12.29 20.13
C ALA A 28 -6.14 -12.83 18.74
N THR A 29 -6.18 -14.15 18.58
CA THR A 29 -6.58 -14.78 17.32
C THR A 29 -8.07 -15.12 17.34
N TYR A 30 -8.78 -14.73 16.28
CA TYR A 30 -10.20 -15.03 16.07
C TYR A 30 -10.38 -15.74 14.73
N THR A 31 -10.91 -16.95 14.75
CA THR A 31 -11.13 -17.78 13.56
C THR A 31 -12.59 -17.79 13.17
N TRP A 32 -12.86 -17.46 11.92
CA TRP A 32 -14.19 -17.54 11.32
C TRP A 32 -14.66 -18.99 11.23
N THR A 33 -15.86 -19.25 11.73
CA THR A 33 -16.58 -20.52 11.64
C THR A 33 -17.86 -20.40 10.80
N GLY A 34 -18.44 -19.19 10.70
CA GLY A 34 -19.71 -18.93 10.02
C GLY A 34 -20.94 -19.53 10.72
N GLY A 35 -20.83 -19.87 12.01
CA GLY A 35 -21.86 -20.56 12.77
C GLY A 35 -23.16 -19.79 13.01
N ALA A 36 -23.22 -18.48 12.79
CA ALA A 36 -24.44 -17.68 12.95
C ALA A 36 -25.34 -17.68 11.71
N GLY A 37 -24.90 -18.27 10.59
CA GLY A 37 -25.67 -18.28 9.33
C GLY A 37 -25.73 -16.91 8.63
N THR A 38 -24.97 -15.92 9.10
CA THR A 38 -24.74 -14.61 8.46
C THR A 38 -23.29 -14.50 8.02
N GLY A 39 -22.97 -13.51 7.18
CA GLY A 39 -21.59 -13.20 6.80
C GLY A 39 -20.97 -12.09 7.65
N ASN A 40 -21.67 -11.60 8.67
CA ASN A 40 -21.27 -10.37 9.35
C ASN A 40 -20.16 -10.63 10.37
N TRP A 41 -19.20 -9.71 10.44
CA TRP A 41 -18.09 -9.81 11.39
C TRP A 41 -18.44 -9.38 12.81
N ALA A 42 -19.37 -8.44 12.98
CA ALA A 42 -19.63 -7.82 14.25
C ALA A 42 -21.12 -7.60 14.47
N GLY A 43 -21.54 -7.82 15.71
CA GLY A 43 -22.91 -7.76 16.17
C GLY A 43 -23.16 -8.85 17.20
N ALA A 44 -24.06 -8.62 18.15
CA ALA A 44 -24.36 -9.61 19.19
C ALA A 44 -24.91 -10.92 18.60
N ALA A 45 -25.63 -10.85 17.47
CA ALA A 45 -26.15 -12.02 16.77
C ALA A 45 -25.09 -12.75 15.94
N ASP A 46 -23.93 -12.13 15.70
CA ASP A 46 -22.90 -12.62 14.79
C ASP A 46 -21.70 -13.22 15.53
N VAL A 47 -21.70 -13.19 16.87
CA VAL A 47 -20.69 -13.86 17.72
C VAL A 47 -20.49 -15.34 17.36
N PRO A 48 -21.55 -16.12 17.07
CA PRO A 48 -21.38 -17.52 16.67
C PRO A 48 -20.66 -17.74 15.34
N ASN A 49 -20.39 -16.68 14.56
CA ASN A 49 -19.53 -16.77 13.38
C ASN A 49 -18.03 -16.91 13.73
N TRP A 50 -17.66 -16.80 15.01
CA TRP A 50 -16.27 -16.82 15.47
C TRP A 50 -16.04 -17.95 16.48
N ASP A 51 -14.82 -18.48 16.51
CA ASP A 51 -14.38 -19.49 17.48
C ASP A 51 -14.30 -18.96 18.93
N SER A 52 -14.36 -17.64 19.11
CA SER A 52 -14.39 -16.97 20.41
C SER A 52 -15.77 -16.98 21.10
N ASP A 53 -16.78 -17.66 20.52
CA ASP A 53 -18.11 -17.88 21.11
C ASP A 53 -17.97 -18.38 22.58
N PRO A 54 -18.50 -17.65 23.58
CA PRO A 54 -19.61 -16.68 23.50
C PRO A 54 -19.22 -15.19 23.50
N THR A 55 -17.94 -14.85 23.32
CA THR A 55 -17.48 -13.46 23.28
C THR A 55 -17.25 -12.97 21.86
N ALA A 56 -17.76 -11.79 21.54
CA ALA A 56 -17.48 -11.13 20.27
C ALA A 56 -15.97 -10.86 20.14
N PRO A 57 -15.39 -10.97 18.93
CA PRO A 57 -14.03 -10.52 18.71
C PRO A 57 -13.86 -9.05 19.11
N THR A 58 -12.75 -8.76 19.76
CA THR A 58 -12.30 -7.37 19.92
C THR A 58 -11.51 -7.01 18.68
N PHE A 59 -12.06 -6.10 17.88
CA PHE A 59 -11.42 -5.63 16.65
C PHE A 59 -10.56 -4.39 16.93
N ASP A 60 -9.28 -4.64 17.22
CA ASP A 60 -8.26 -3.62 17.42
C ASP A 60 -6.93 -3.97 16.73
N ASN A 61 -5.90 -3.16 16.99
CA ASN A 61 -4.56 -3.32 16.43
C ASN A 61 -3.75 -4.50 17.03
N THR A 62 -4.39 -5.34 17.84
CA THR A 62 -3.88 -6.61 18.35
C THR A 62 -4.68 -7.82 17.85
N ALA A 63 -5.76 -7.60 17.08
CA ALA A 63 -6.63 -8.65 16.59
C ALA A 63 -6.05 -9.34 15.35
N ASP A 64 -5.80 -10.65 15.45
CA ASP A 64 -5.42 -11.51 14.34
C ASP A 64 -6.66 -12.27 13.84
N ILE A 65 -7.12 -11.98 12.62
CA ILE A 65 -8.31 -12.59 12.04
C ILE A 65 -7.92 -13.73 11.11
N LYS A 66 -8.59 -14.88 11.25
CA LYS A 66 -8.45 -16.01 10.32
C LYS A 66 -9.79 -16.32 9.68
N ILE A 67 -9.85 -16.32 8.36
CA ILE A 67 -11.00 -16.84 7.61
C ILE A 67 -10.69 -18.29 7.23
N ALA A 68 -11.50 -19.22 7.73
CA ALA A 68 -11.31 -20.66 7.57
C ALA A 68 -12.58 -21.35 7.09
N GLY A 69 -12.42 -22.55 6.52
CA GLY A 69 -13.51 -23.34 6.00
C GLY A 69 -14.22 -22.73 4.79
N THR A 70 -15.37 -23.31 4.46
CA THR A 70 -16.17 -23.00 3.25
C THR A 70 -17.52 -22.36 3.56
N THR A 71 -17.79 -22.08 4.84
CA THR A 71 -19.09 -21.60 5.30
C THR A 71 -19.12 -20.08 5.29
N GLN A 72 -20.15 -19.50 4.68
CA GLN A 72 -20.39 -18.05 4.66
C GLN A 72 -19.24 -17.23 4.07
N LEU A 73 -18.71 -17.63 2.91
CA LEU A 73 -17.60 -16.95 2.23
C LEU A 73 -17.91 -15.51 1.76
N ASN A 74 -19.17 -15.06 1.89
CA ASN A 74 -19.54 -13.66 1.71
C ASN A 74 -19.42 -12.92 3.04
N GLN A 75 -18.21 -12.55 3.41
CA GLN A 75 -17.89 -11.85 4.64
C GLN A 75 -18.29 -10.39 4.55
N ILE A 76 -18.76 -9.80 5.65
CA ILE A 76 -19.26 -8.42 5.65
C ILE A 76 -18.88 -7.68 6.93
N VAL A 77 -18.14 -6.58 6.74
CA VAL A 77 -17.76 -5.61 7.76
C VAL A 77 -18.91 -4.59 7.92
N ARG A 78 -19.84 -4.87 8.84
CA ARG A 78 -21.06 -4.05 9.09
C ARG A 78 -20.80 -2.79 9.91
N VAL A 79 -19.74 -2.81 10.70
CA VAL A 79 -19.20 -1.69 11.47
C VAL A 79 -17.73 -1.55 11.06
N SER A 80 -17.17 -0.35 11.08
CA SER A 80 -15.74 -0.20 10.78
C SER A 80 -14.93 -0.93 11.86
N VAL A 81 -13.95 -1.70 11.44
CA VAL A 81 -13.11 -2.52 12.33
C VAL A 81 -11.64 -2.18 12.12
N THR A 82 -10.85 -2.39 13.17
CA THR A 82 -9.39 -2.38 13.10
C THR A 82 -8.90 -3.78 13.38
N ILE A 83 -7.89 -4.23 12.65
CA ILE A 83 -7.24 -5.52 12.82
C ILE A 83 -5.74 -5.35 12.67
N LYS A 84 -5.00 -6.24 13.29
CA LYS A 84 -3.56 -6.38 13.08
C LYS A 84 -3.25 -7.21 11.86
N SER A 85 -3.90 -8.37 11.74
CA SER A 85 -3.67 -9.30 10.64
C SER A 85 -4.95 -9.96 10.15
N LEU A 86 -4.91 -10.38 8.89
CA LEU A 86 -5.94 -11.20 8.25
C LEU A 86 -5.28 -12.36 7.51
N GLU A 87 -5.76 -13.58 7.75
CA GLU A 87 -5.31 -14.79 7.07
C GLU A 87 -6.48 -15.51 6.42
N PHE A 88 -6.44 -15.70 5.10
CA PHE A 88 -7.23 -16.72 4.42
C PHE A 88 -6.49 -18.04 4.51
N THR A 89 -6.95 -18.90 5.43
CA THR A 89 -6.23 -20.12 5.81
C THR A 89 -6.27 -21.17 4.71
N SER A 90 -5.47 -22.23 4.85
CA SER A 90 -5.45 -23.40 3.96
C SER A 90 -6.81 -24.10 3.77
N THR A 91 -7.75 -23.85 4.68
CA THR A 91 -9.11 -24.42 4.63
C THR A 91 -10.15 -23.48 4.02
N ASN A 92 -9.76 -22.25 3.68
CA ASN A 92 -10.63 -21.29 3.03
C ASN A 92 -10.76 -21.59 1.53
N LEU A 93 -11.56 -22.59 1.21
CA LEU A 93 -11.74 -23.10 -0.13
C LEU A 93 -12.96 -22.43 -0.80
N GLY A 94 -12.71 -21.66 -1.85
CA GLY A 94 -13.72 -20.96 -2.63
C GLY A 94 -13.58 -19.45 -2.60
N ALA A 95 -14.20 -18.81 -3.59
CA ALA A 95 -14.21 -17.36 -3.71
C ALA A 95 -14.78 -16.73 -2.43
N THR A 96 -14.02 -15.83 -1.82
CA THR A 96 -14.36 -15.21 -0.55
C THR A 96 -14.34 -13.70 -0.72
N THR A 97 -15.44 -13.05 -0.38
CA THR A 97 -15.54 -11.59 -0.41
C THR A 97 -15.47 -11.05 1.02
N VAL A 98 -14.83 -9.90 1.20
CA VAL A 98 -14.88 -9.07 2.41
C VAL A 98 -15.51 -7.74 2.01
N GLY A 99 -16.85 -7.70 2.07
CA GLY A 99 -17.63 -6.52 1.73
C GLY A 99 -17.64 -5.51 2.88
N MET A 100 -17.43 -4.24 2.56
CA MET A 100 -17.34 -3.18 3.55
C MET A 100 -18.54 -2.23 3.45
N VAL A 101 -19.64 -2.60 4.10
CA VAL A 101 -20.89 -1.84 4.03
C VAL A 101 -21.77 -2.08 5.24
N ALA A 102 -22.39 -1.02 5.76
CA ALA A 102 -23.33 -1.08 6.86
C ALA A 102 -24.54 -1.96 6.53
N LEU A 103 -25.29 -2.37 7.55
CA LEU A 103 -26.52 -3.16 7.38
C LEU A 103 -27.58 -2.44 6.52
N SER A 104 -27.55 -1.10 6.48
CA SER A 104 -28.39 -0.29 5.60
C SER A 104 -28.12 -0.48 4.11
N GLY A 105 -26.96 -1.05 3.74
CA GLY A 105 -26.52 -1.21 2.35
C GLY A 105 -26.03 0.07 1.67
N THR A 106 -26.07 1.22 2.35
CA THR A 106 -25.80 2.54 1.75
C THR A 106 -24.66 3.31 2.42
N THR A 107 -24.20 2.86 3.59
CA THR A 107 -23.15 3.55 4.34
C THR A 107 -21.86 2.75 4.28
N ALA A 108 -20.79 3.39 3.81
CA ALA A 108 -19.44 2.85 3.79
C ALA A 108 -18.98 2.42 5.20
N ARG A 109 -18.24 1.31 5.24
CA ARG A 109 -17.51 0.84 6.42
C ARG A 109 -16.07 0.58 6.02
N ASN A 110 -15.17 0.50 6.99
CA ASN A 110 -13.75 0.42 6.66
C ASN A 110 -13.14 -0.77 7.38
N LEU A 111 -12.23 -1.45 6.70
CA LEU A 111 -11.30 -2.40 7.29
C LEU A 111 -9.96 -1.69 7.48
N THR A 112 -9.53 -1.54 8.73
CA THR A 112 -8.26 -0.86 9.05
C THR A 112 -7.20 -1.86 9.43
N PHE A 113 -6.08 -1.87 8.71
CA PHE A 113 -4.86 -2.56 9.12
C PHE A 113 -4.01 -1.63 9.98
N SER A 114 -3.81 -2.01 11.24
CA SER A 114 -2.98 -1.29 12.21
C SER A 114 -2.25 -2.26 13.14
N ALA A 115 -0.99 -2.00 13.43
CA ALA A 115 -0.19 -2.75 14.39
C ALA A 115 0.49 -1.80 15.38
N ASP A 116 0.53 -2.17 16.67
CA ASP A 116 1.28 -1.44 17.71
C ASP A 116 2.80 -1.44 17.48
N SER A 117 3.28 -2.47 16.77
CA SER A 117 4.69 -2.63 16.43
C SER A 117 4.84 -3.43 15.14
N GLY A 118 5.80 -3.03 14.30
CA GLY A 118 6.01 -3.67 13.01
C GLY A 118 4.90 -3.36 12.00
N ASN A 119 4.70 -4.28 11.06
CA ASN A 119 3.72 -4.16 10.00
C ASN A 119 2.47 -4.98 10.33
N SER A 120 1.32 -4.56 9.82
CA SER A 120 0.15 -5.42 9.70
C SER A 120 0.38 -6.46 8.61
N THR A 121 -0.38 -7.57 8.64
CA THR A 121 -0.23 -8.62 7.63
C THR A 121 -1.55 -9.04 7.00
N LEU A 122 -1.50 -9.35 5.71
CA LEU A 122 -2.56 -10.06 4.99
C LEU A 122 -1.94 -11.30 4.37
N THR A 123 -2.44 -12.48 4.71
CA THR A 123 -1.88 -13.75 4.22
C THR A 123 -2.94 -14.56 3.49
N ILE A 124 -2.57 -15.07 2.33
CA ILE A 124 -3.34 -16.08 1.59
C ILE A 124 -2.50 -17.34 1.55
N ASP A 125 -2.96 -18.37 2.24
CA ASP A 125 -2.32 -19.67 2.26
C ASP A 125 -2.27 -20.29 0.86
N ALA A 126 -1.24 -21.10 0.59
CA ALA A 126 -1.05 -21.75 -0.71
C ALA A 126 -2.20 -22.71 -1.09
N ALA A 127 -2.85 -23.33 -0.10
CA ALA A 127 -3.97 -24.24 -0.31
C ALA A 127 -5.33 -23.53 -0.33
N SER A 128 -5.39 -22.23 0.01
CA SER A 128 -6.59 -21.44 -0.16
C SER A 128 -6.95 -21.31 -1.64
N THR A 129 -8.23 -21.46 -2.00
CA THR A 129 -8.70 -21.43 -3.40
C THR A 129 -9.80 -20.41 -3.62
N GLY A 130 -10.01 -20.01 -4.87
CA GLY A 130 -10.93 -18.97 -5.31
C GLY A 130 -10.47 -17.56 -4.93
N ASP A 131 -10.88 -16.59 -5.74
CA ASP A 131 -10.49 -15.20 -5.56
C ASP A 131 -10.87 -14.66 -4.17
N LYS A 132 -9.98 -13.86 -3.59
CA LYS A 132 -10.18 -13.15 -2.33
C LYS A 132 -10.40 -11.68 -2.64
N THR A 133 -11.60 -11.18 -2.44
CA THR A 133 -11.99 -9.85 -2.91
C THR A 133 -12.40 -8.94 -1.76
N PHE A 134 -11.74 -7.80 -1.63
CA PHE A 134 -12.20 -6.69 -0.79
C PHE A 134 -13.03 -5.74 -1.64
N ASN A 135 -14.28 -5.44 -1.25
CA ASN A 135 -15.15 -4.62 -2.11
C ASN A 135 -16.23 -3.84 -1.36
N ASN A 136 -17.18 -3.32 -2.15
CA ASN A 136 -18.39 -2.59 -1.77
C ASN A 136 -18.12 -1.10 -1.52
N LEU A 137 -18.99 -0.41 -0.78
CA LEU A 137 -18.92 1.05 -0.62
C LEU A 137 -17.74 1.56 0.23
N GLY A 138 -17.07 0.65 0.94
CA GLY A 138 -16.03 0.95 1.91
C GLY A 138 -14.62 1.04 1.33
N PHE A 139 -13.63 1.15 2.22
CA PHE A 139 -12.22 1.21 1.84
C PHE A 139 -11.34 0.43 2.84
N VAL A 140 -10.16 0.03 2.35
CA VAL A 140 -9.09 -0.53 3.18
C VAL A 140 -8.20 0.61 3.67
N GLN A 141 -8.02 0.74 4.98
CA GLN A 141 -7.18 1.78 5.59
C GLN A 141 -5.86 1.20 6.09
N LEU A 142 -4.75 1.80 5.66
CA LEU A 142 -3.41 1.53 6.16
C LEU A 142 -3.07 2.55 7.26
N SER A 143 -3.17 2.15 8.52
CA SER A 143 -2.64 2.92 9.66
C SER A 143 -1.21 2.53 10.03
N SER A 144 -0.77 1.37 9.53
CA SER A 144 0.60 0.86 9.55
C SER A 144 0.95 0.38 8.14
N ASN A 145 2.21 0.02 7.89
CA ASN A 145 2.56 -0.71 6.67
C ASN A 145 1.83 -2.07 6.65
N LEU A 146 1.59 -2.60 5.45
CA LEU A 146 0.94 -3.88 5.22
C LEU A 146 1.87 -4.82 4.44
N ASP A 147 2.20 -5.95 5.05
CA ASP A 147 2.85 -7.05 4.36
C ASP A 147 1.79 -8.03 3.84
N ILE A 148 1.69 -8.13 2.53
CA ILE A 148 0.82 -9.08 1.84
C ILE A 148 1.66 -10.29 1.44
N VAL A 149 1.30 -11.45 1.99
CA VAL A 149 1.91 -12.74 1.67
C VAL A 149 0.88 -13.56 0.89
N HIS A 150 0.99 -13.55 -0.43
CA HIS A 150 0.06 -14.27 -1.30
C HIS A 150 0.71 -15.53 -1.87
N ASN A 151 0.34 -16.68 -1.32
CA ASN A 151 0.83 -17.98 -1.80
C ASN A 151 -0.24 -18.78 -2.57
N GLY A 152 -1.51 -18.37 -2.51
CA GLY A 152 -2.60 -18.99 -3.27
C GLY A 152 -2.44 -18.86 -4.79
N ALA A 153 -3.10 -19.74 -5.54
CA ALA A 153 -3.05 -19.78 -7.00
C ALA A 153 -4.05 -18.82 -7.69
N ASP A 154 -5.16 -18.53 -7.02
CA ASP A 154 -6.19 -17.58 -7.47
C ASP A 154 -5.82 -16.13 -7.07
N LYS A 155 -6.68 -15.15 -7.34
CA LYS A 155 -6.33 -13.73 -7.19
C LYS A 155 -6.65 -13.18 -5.80
N LEU A 156 -5.84 -12.23 -5.35
CA LEU A 156 -6.23 -11.25 -4.34
C LEU A 156 -6.67 -9.96 -5.05
N VAL A 157 -7.93 -9.57 -4.87
CA VAL A 157 -8.52 -8.41 -5.56
C VAL A 157 -8.88 -7.34 -4.54
N PHE A 158 -8.32 -6.15 -4.71
CA PHE A 158 -8.78 -4.93 -4.04
C PHE A 158 -9.68 -4.16 -5.00
N ASP A 159 -10.97 -4.45 -4.90
CA ASP A 159 -12.09 -3.74 -5.55
C ASP A 159 -12.71 -2.72 -4.59
N ALA A 160 -11.81 -2.08 -3.83
CA ALA A 160 -12.08 -1.01 -2.90
C ALA A 160 -10.79 -0.18 -2.77
N ASP A 161 -10.94 1.14 -2.72
CA ASP A 161 -9.85 2.08 -2.47
C ASP A 161 -9.00 1.66 -1.25
N ILE A 162 -7.67 1.57 -1.45
CA ILE A 162 -6.70 1.47 -0.36
C ILE A 162 -6.19 2.88 -0.01
N ARG A 163 -6.27 3.25 1.27
CA ARG A 163 -5.93 4.60 1.77
C ARG A 163 -4.84 4.58 2.85
N GLY A 164 -4.23 5.74 3.08
CA GLY A 164 -3.33 5.98 4.22
C GLY A 164 -1.88 6.22 3.83
N GLY A 165 -1.00 6.27 4.83
CA GLY A 165 0.43 6.53 4.64
C GLY A 165 1.31 5.28 4.66
N GLY A 166 0.73 4.10 4.89
CA GLY A 166 1.48 2.85 5.00
C GLY A 166 2.02 2.37 3.65
N ASN A 167 3.20 1.77 3.68
CA ASN A 167 3.74 1.03 2.54
C ASN A 167 3.03 -0.32 2.39
N ILE A 168 3.00 -0.85 1.17
CA ILE A 168 2.58 -2.22 0.87
C ILE A 168 3.78 -3.03 0.40
N SER A 169 4.03 -4.17 1.03
CA SER A 169 5.02 -5.15 0.57
C SER A 169 4.30 -6.39 0.08
N LEU A 170 4.45 -6.76 -1.19
CA LEU A 170 3.93 -7.99 -1.76
C LEU A 170 5.01 -9.07 -1.76
N THR A 171 4.68 -10.26 -1.25
CA THR A 171 5.55 -11.44 -1.28
C THR A 171 4.75 -12.69 -1.58
N GLY A 172 5.44 -13.78 -1.93
CA GLY A 172 4.82 -15.03 -2.37
C GLY A 172 4.74 -15.13 -3.90
N THR A 173 3.95 -16.07 -4.39
CA THR A 173 3.86 -16.41 -5.81
C THR A 173 2.52 -16.07 -6.45
N GLY A 174 1.59 -15.51 -5.68
CA GLY A 174 0.25 -15.18 -6.13
C GLY A 174 0.14 -13.86 -6.88
N THR A 175 -1.06 -13.61 -7.40
CA THR A 175 -1.39 -12.41 -8.17
C THR A 175 -2.30 -11.50 -7.36
N THR A 176 -1.86 -10.26 -7.16
CA THR A 176 -2.67 -9.19 -6.55
C THR A 176 -3.18 -8.24 -7.62
N GLU A 177 -4.44 -7.84 -7.54
CA GLU A 177 -5.08 -6.90 -8.45
C GLU A 177 -5.60 -5.68 -7.70
N PHE A 178 -5.29 -4.50 -8.23
CA PHE A 178 -5.84 -3.23 -7.82
C PHE A 178 -6.83 -2.77 -8.89
N SER A 179 -8.13 -2.88 -8.59
CA SER A 179 -9.22 -2.59 -9.52
C SER A 179 -9.98 -1.30 -9.21
N ASP A 180 -9.77 -0.70 -8.04
CA ASP A 180 -10.33 0.59 -7.63
C ASP A 180 -9.25 1.69 -7.59
N ASN A 181 -9.68 2.92 -7.29
CA ASN A 181 -8.84 4.09 -7.21
C ASN A 181 -8.13 4.17 -5.86
N ASN A 182 -6.91 3.65 -5.80
CA ASN A 182 -6.10 3.63 -4.59
C ASN A 182 -5.50 5.00 -4.32
N THR A 183 -5.60 5.46 -3.07
CA THR A 183 -5.18 6.80 -2.63
C THR A 183 -4.15 6.78 -1.50
N TYR A 184 -3.61 5.62 -1.14
CA TYR A 184 -2.47 5.56 -0.24
C TYR A 184 -1.21 6.18 -0.87
N ILE A 185 -0.35 6.74 -0.02
CA ILE A 185 0.84 7.51 -0.43
C ILE A 185 2.15 6.85 0.05
N GLY A 186 2.08 5.59 0.47
CA GLY A 186 3.26 4.78 0.74
C GLY A 186 3.79 4.08 -0.51
N ASN A 187 5.00 3.55 -0.43
CA ASN A 187 5.60 2.75 -1.48
C ASN A 187 4.88 1.41 -1.65
N THR A 188 4.98 0.84 -2.86
CA THR A 188 4.59 -0.54 -3.13
C THR A 188 5.81 -1.33 -3.57
N THR A 189 6.22 -2.29 -2.75
CA THR A 189 7.36 -3.16 -3.05
C THR A 189 6.85 -4.52 -3.49
N ILE A 190 7.17 -4.92 -4.72
CA ILE A 190 6.73 -6.16 -5.34
C ILE A 190 7.89 -7.14 -5.27
N GLY A 191 7.81 -8.10 -4.34
CA GLY A 191 8.85 -9.10 -4.12
C GLY A 191 8.99 -10.07 -5.29
N THR A 192 10.16 -10.70 -5.39
CA THR A 192 10.44 -11.72 -6.40
C THR A 192 9.39 -12.83 -6.37
N GLY A 193 8.86 -13.16 -7.55
CA GLY A 193 7.83 -14.19 -7.73
C GLY A 193 6.40 -13.69 -7.54
N SER A 194 6.20 -12.51 -6.95
CA SER A 194 4.87 -11.89 -6.81
C SER A 194 4.49 -11.13 -8.07
N THR A 195 3.18 -11.04 -8.32
CA THR A 195 2.61 -10.24 -9.42
C THR A 195 1.65 -9.20 -8.87
N LEU A 196 1.78 -7.96 -9.34
CA LEU A 196 0.80 -6.90 -9.14
C LEU A 196 0.23 -6.44 -10.48
N ASN A 197 -1.10 -6.42 -10.59
CA ASN A 197 -1.81 -5.83 -11.71
C ASN A 197 -2.58 -4.58 -11.25
N LEU A 198 -2.22 -3.41 -11.79
CA LEU A 198 -3.08 -2.23 -11.75
C LEU A 198 -4.01 -2.29 -12.97
N LEU A 199 -5.30 -2.58 -12.75
CA LEU A 199 -6.25 -2.85 -13.85
C LEU A 199 -6.69 -1.59 -14.59
N GLY A 200 -7.21 -1.77 -15.81
CA GLY A 200 -7.78 -0.66 -16.58
C GLY A 200 -8.96 0.00 -15.86
N GLY A 201 -8.96 1.34 -15.82
CA GLY A 201 -9.97 2.13 -15.11
C GLY A 201 -9.74 2.25 -13.59
N SER A 202 -8.69 1.63 -13.06
CA SER A 202 -8.24 1.84 -11.68
C SER A 202 -7.15 2.91 -11.62
N GLN A 203 -6.79 3.35 -10.41
CA GLN A 203 -5.82 4.42 -10.19
C GLN A 203 -4.84 4.07 -9.08
N MET A 204 -3.61 4.55 -9.23
CA MET A 204 -2.64 4.72 -8.13
C MET A 204 -2.33 6.20 -7.91
N ALA A 205 -2.50 6.69 -6.69
CA ALA A 205 -2.09 8.04 -6.33
C ALA A 205 -0.58 8.14 -6.07
N PHE A 206 0.02 9.22 -6.55
CA PHE A 206 1.40 9.58 -6.31
C PHE A 206 1.49 10.97 -5.68
N SER A 207 2.25 11.09 -4.60
CA SER A 207 2.64 12.38 -4.04
C SER A 207 4.06 12.71 -4.50
N ILE A 208 4.21 13.79 -5.27
CA ILE A 208 5.51 14.26 -5.74
C ILE A 208 5.95 15.47 -4.90
N GLY A 209 7.10 15.34 -4.25
CA GLY A 209 7.69 16.36 -3.38
C GLY A 209 8.94 16.99 -3.96
N ALA A 210 9.86 17.41 -3.09
CA ALA A 210 11.22 17.79 -3.49
C ALA A 210 11.90 16.67 -4.29
N THR A 211 12.97 17.00 -5.03
CA THR A 211 13.73 16.08 -5.89
C THR A 211 14.00 14.73 -5.21
N GLY A 212 13.57 13.64 -5.84
CA GLY A 212 13.72 12.27 -5.32
C GLY A 212 12.78 11.88 -4.18
N VAL A 213 11.85 12.75 -3.76
CA VAL A 213 10.85 12.48 -2.73
C VAL A 213 9.50 12.18 -3.37
N ASN A 214 9.17 10.90 -3.45
CA ASN A 214 7.89 10.42 -3.97
C ASN A 214 7.59 9.02 -3.40
N ASN A 215 6.32 8.59 -3.50
CA ASN A 215 6.03 7.17 -3.45
C ASN A 215 6.22 6.52 -4.83
N GLY A 216 6.40 5.20 -4.87
CA GLY A 216 6.57 4.49 -6.13
C GLY A 216 6.45 2.98 -6.04
N PHE A 217 6.59 2.35 -7.21
CA PHE A 217 6.69 0.91 -7.36
C PHE A 217 8.15 0.48 -7.39
N PHE A 218 8.51 -0.45 -6.51
CA PHE A 218 9.86 -0.98 -6.35
C PHE A 218 9.85 -2.50 -6.27
N GLY A 219 11.02 -3.12 -6.35
CA GLY A 219 11.18 -4.55 -6.11
C GLY A 219 11.66 -5.30 -7.33
N ALA A 220 11.37 -6.59 -7.39
CA ALA A 220 11.88 -7.50 -8.43
C ALA A 220 10.86 -8.56 -8.84
N GLY A 221 9.57 -8.26 -8.63
CA GLY A 221 8.46 -9.06 -9.14
C GLY A 221 7.89 -8.48 -10.44
N ILE A 222 6.71 -8.96 -10.81
CA ILE A 222 6.03 -8.57 -12.05
C ILE A 222 5.04 -7.45 -11.77
N LEU A 223 5.08 -6.38 -12.57
CA LEU A 223 4.17 -5.25 -12.48
C LEU A 223 3.46 -5.02 -13.82
N SER A 224 2.14 -5.20 -13.86
CA SER A 224 1.34 -4.82 -15.04
C SER A 224 0.56 -3.53 -14.76
N LEU A 225 0.83 -2.48 -15.52
CA LEU A 225 0.19 -1.17 -15.40
C LEU A 225 -0.79 -0.97 -16.54
N ASN A 226 -2.08 -1.13 -16.27
CA ASN A 226 -3.17 -0.82 -17.21
C ASN A 226 -4.06 0.34 -16.72
N GLY A 227 -3.91 0.77 -15.46
CA GLY A 227 -4.63 1.90 -14.87
C GLY A 227 -3.86 3.21 -14.91
N ASP A 228 -4.36 4.19 -14.16
CA ASP A 228 -3.83 5.55 -14.11
C ASP A 228 -2.75 5.70 -13.02
N LEU A 229 -1.63 6.34 -13.33
CA LEU A 229 -0.76 6.97 -12.33
C LEU A 229 -1.20 8.42 -12.13
N ARG A 230 -1.83 8.71 -11.01
CA ARG A 230 -2.36 10.04 -10.68
C ARG A 230 -1.37 10.84 -9.85
N LEU A 231 -0.68 11.78 -10.47
CA LEU A 231 0.40 12.54 -9.86
C LEU A 231 -0.12 13.83 -9.21
N ASN A 232 0.12 13.98 -7.91
CA ASN A 232 -0.01 15.24 -7.21
C ASN A 232 1.32 16.00 -7.27
N LEU A 233 1.37 17.01 -8.14
CA LEU A 233 2.55 17.85 -8.38
C LEU A 233 2.61 19.11 -7.53
N SER A 234 1.63 19.34 -6.63
CA SER A 234 1.56 20.59 -5.84
C SER A 234 2.77 20.83 -4.93
N GLY A 235 3.50 19.77 -4.57
CA GLY A 235 4.75 19.84 -3.80
C GLY A 235 6.01 19.56 -4.62
N ALA A 236 5.89 19.39 -5.94
CA ALA A 236 6.99 18.97 -6.79
C ALA A 236 8.07 20.06 -6.91
N GLY A 237 9.33 19.63 -7.02
CA GLY A 237 10.42 20.49 -7.48
C GLY A 237 10.14 21.06 -8.87
N THR A 238 10.67 22.25 -9.15
CA THR A 238 10.48 22.97 -10.42
C THR A 238 11.81 23.34 -11.09
N THR A 239 12.93 22.75 -10.64
CA THR A 239 14.24 23.02 -11.22
C THR A 239 14.51 22.02 -12.32
N VAL A 240 14.97 22.47 -13.49
CA VAL A 240 15.40 21.58 -14.57
C VAL A 240 16.41 20.55 -14.05
N GLY A 241 16.14 19.28 -14.32
CA GLY A 241 16.92 18.14 -13.82
C GLY A 241 16.44 17.56 -12.49
N ASP A 242 15.46 18.18 -11.82
CA ASP A 242 14.74 17.50 -10.75
C ASP A 242 14.07 16.24 -11.30
N SER A 243 14.15 15.13 -10.57
CA SER A 243 13.63 13.83 -10.99
C SER A 243 13.13 12.98 -9.83
N TRP A 244 12.18 12.09 -10.13
CA TRP A 244 11.50 11.17 -9.21
C TRP A 244 11.36 9.81 -9.90
N ASN A 245 11.81 8.73 -9.24
CA ASN A 245 11.65 7.37 -9.73
C ASN A 245 10.27 6.85 -9.31
N LEU A 246 9.33 6.78 -10.25
CA LEU A 246 7.96 6.35 -9.96
C LEU A 246 7.79 4.83 -10.14
N VAL A 247 8.51 4.26 -11.11
CA VAL A 247 8.53 2.83 -11.42
C VAL A 247 9.98 2.39 -11.56
N ASP A 248 10.44 1.51 -10.68
CA ASP A 248 11.81 1.00 -10.70
C ASP A 248 12.05 -0.05 -11.81
N ILE A 249 12.01 0.40 -13.06
CA ILE A 249 12.14 -0.44 -14.26
C ILE A 249 13.50 -1.15 -14.37
N ALA A 250 14.49 -0.73 -13.56
CA ALA A 250 15.79 -1.37 -13.53
C ALA A 250 15.73 -2.74 -12.84
N ASN A 251 14.75 -2.95 -11.97
CA ASN A 251 14.63 -4.15 -11.13
C ASN A 251 13.30 -4.89 -11.34
N LEU A 252 12.21 -4.19 -11.66
CA LEU A 252 10.91 -4.79 -11.93
C LEU A 252 10.88 -5.48 -13.30
N ASP A 253 9.98 -6.46 -13.45
CA ASP A 253 9.52 -6.94 -14.75
C ASP A 253 8.19 -6.25 -15.04
N GLU A 254 8.26 -5.01 -15.53
CA GLU A 254 7.09 -4.17 -15.75
C GLU A 254 6.54 -4.24 -17.18
N THR A 255 5.26 -3.93 -17.31
CA THR A 255 4.62 -3.67 -18.60
C THR A 255 3.66 -2.50 -18.47
N PHE A 256 3.85 -1.50 -19.32
CA PHE A 256 2.87 -0.43 -19.57
C PHE A 256 1.88 -0.92 -20.64
N GLY A 257 0.63 -1.14 -20.22
CA GLY A 257 -0.43 -1.67 -21.05
C GLY A 257 -1.12 -0.61 -21.91
N ALA A 258 -1.96 -1.05 -22.86
CA ALA A 258 -2.62 -0.14 -23.80
C ALA A 258 -3.62 0.84 -23.17
N SER A 259 -4.04 0.59 -21.92
CA SER A 259 -4.92 1.47 -21.15
C SER A 259 -4.19 2.31 -20.11
N PHE A 260 -2.86 2.17 -20.03
CA PHE A 260 -2.03 2.95 -19.13
C PHE A 260 -2.17 4.45 -19.39
N VAL A 261 -2.31 5.22 -18.31
CA VAL A 261 -2.39 6.68 -18.36
C VAL A 261 -1.53 7.27 -17.25
N VAL A 262 -0.82 8.35 -17.54
CA VAL A 262 -0.31 9.25 -16.51
C VAL A 262 -1.24 10.45 -16.45
N ALA A 263 -1.68 10.82 -15.25
CA ALA A 263 -2.63 11.91 -15.10
C ALA A 263 -2.25 12.87 -13.97
N SER A 264 -2.61 14.15 -14.11
CA SER A 264 -2.50 15.11 -13.01
C SER A 264 -3.65 14.94 -12.01
N SER A 265 -3.37 15.20 -10.73
CA SER A 265 -4.38 15.37 -9.69
C SER A 265 -5.30 16.59 -9.93
N ILE A 266 -4.88 17.53 -10.78
CA ILE A 266 -5.69 18.69 -11.18
C ILE A 266 -6.40 18.35 -12.50
N ALA A 267 -7.69 17.98 -12.42
CA ALA A 267 -8.47 17.49 -13.57
C ALA A 267 -8.57 18.44 -14.79
N ALA A 268 -8.16 19.71 -14.68
CA ALA A 268 -8.21 20.68 -15.76
C ALA A 268 -6.96 20.66 -16.68
N VAL A 269 -5.88 20.00 -16.26
CA VAL A 269 -4.62 19.88 -16.99
C VAL A 269 -4.24 18.41 -16.95
N ASP A 270 -3.91 17.82 -18.10
CA ASP A 270 -3.54 16.41 -18.14
C ASP A 270 -2.28 16.17 -18.97
N PHE A 271 -1.63 15.04 -18.75
CA PHE A 271 -0.45 14.68 -19.51
C PHE A 271 -0.82 14.32 -20.95
N ASN A 272 0.03 14.74 -21.88
CA ASN A 272 -0.05 14.31 -23.27
C ASN A 272 1.01 13.23 -23.54
N GLU A 273 0.56 12.09 -24.06
CA GLU A 273 1.42 10.98 -24.46
C GLU A 273 1.96 11.17 -25.88
N SER A 274 3.22 10.81 -26.07
CA SER A 274 3.83 10.59 -27.38
C SER A 274 5.02 9.63 -27.28
N ALA A 275 4.84 8.41 -27.79
CA ALA A 275 5.87 7.38 -27.89
C ALA A 275 6.47 6.96 -26.53
N GLY A 276 5.61 6.71 -25.55
CA GLY A 276 5.99 6.28 -24.19
C GLY A 276 6.53 7.42 -23.32
N VAL A 277 6.31 8.66 -23.75
CA VAL A 277 6.68 9.88 -23.02
C VAL A 277 5.43 10.69 -22.75
N TRP A 278 5.17 10.95 -21.47
CA TRP A 278 4.03 11.69 -20.97
C TRP A 278 4.49 13.06 -20.52
N SER A 279 3.95 14.13 -21.10
CA SER A 279 4.38 15.51 -20.81
C SER A 279 3.24 16.40 -20.33
N ILE A 280 3.51 17.28 -19.37
CA ILE A 280 2.54 18.28 -18.88
C ILE A 280 3.25 19.60 -18.56
N ASN A 281 2.59 20.72 -18.84
CA ASN A 281 2.99 22.01 -18.27
C ASN A 281 2.13 22.28 -17.03
N GLU A 282 2.74 22.17 -15.85
CA GLU A 282 2.08 22.44 -14.57
C GLU A 282 3.03 23.22 -13.67
N ASN A 283 2.51 24.07 -12.78
CA ASN A 283 3.32 24.89 -11.88
C ASN A 283 4.38 25.78 -12.58
N GLY A 284 4.15 26.10 -13.87
CA GLY A 284 5.03 26.95 -14.67
C GLY A 284 6.27 26.25 -15.21
N VAL A 285 6.34 24.92 -15.17
CA VAL A 285 7.44 24.14 -15.76
C VAL A 285 6.91 22.94 -16.54
N ASP A 286 7.74 22.37 -17.40
CA ASP A 286 7.43 21.16 -18.15
C ASP A 286 7.92 19.92 -17.38
N TYR A 287 6.99 19.05 -17.01
CA TYR A 287 7.27 17.74 -16.45
C TYR A 287 7.15 16.66 -17.52
N GLU A 288 8.04 15.68 -17.47
CA GLU A 288 8.07 14.55 -18.39
C GLU A 288 8.22 13.23 -17.61
N PHE A 289 7.26 12.32 -17.75
CA PHE A 289 7.39 10.92 -17.35
C PHE A 289 7.74 10.06 -18.56
N SER A 290 8.72 9.17 -18.41
CA SER A 290 9.18 8.29 -19.47
C SER A 290 9.01 6.82 -19.08
N GLU A 291 8.24 6.07 -19.86
CA GLU A 291 8.02 4.62 -19.64
C GLU A 291 9.33 3.82 -19.75
N SER A 292 10.27 4.27 -20.58
CA SER A 292 11.58 3.62 -20.76
C SER A 292 12.58 3.92 -19.65
N THR A 293 12.25 4.81 -18.71
CA THR A 293 13.09 5.12 -17.55
C THR A 293 12.37 4.96 -16.21
N GLY A 294 11.03 4.91 -16.22
CA GLY A 294 10.20 4.92 -15.02
C GLY A 294 10.24 6.23 -14.23
N ASN A 295 10.88 7.27 -14.77
CA ASN A 295 11.15 8.51 -14.05
C ASN A 295 10.23 9.63 -14.54
N LEU A 296 9.76 10.44 -13.58
CA LEU A 296 9.28 11.80 -13.81
C LEU A 296 10.47 12.76 -13.71
N SER A 297 10.55 13.79 -14.55
CA SER A 297 11.59 14.81 -14.49
C SER A 297 11.10 16.18 -14.92
N VAL A 298 11.77 17.24 -14.46
CA VAL A 298 11.58 18.59 -14.99
C VAL A 298 12.55 18.78 -16.16
N VAL A 299 12.00 19.07 -17.34
CA VAL A 299 12.76 19.27 -18.58
C VAL A 299 12.80 20.75 -18.98
N PRO A 300 13.83 21.21 -19.70
CA PRO A 300 13.81 22.55 -20.29
C PRO A 300 12.66 22.69 -21.28
N GLU A 301 12.05 23.87 -21.32
CA GLU A 301 11.05 24.18 -22.34
C GLU A 301 11.61 23.89 -23.75
N PRO A 302 10.82 23.31 -24.67
CA PRO A 302 11.27 22.98 -26.03
C PRO A 302 11.94 24.16 -26.77
N GLY A 303 11.55 25.40 -26.48
CA GLY A 303 12.16 26.62 -27.02
C GLY A 303 13.63 26.81 -26.61
N THR A 304 14.03 26.33 -25.44
CA THR A 304 15.41 26.40 -24.95
C THR A 304 16.35 25.57 -25.81
N TYR A 305 15.94 24.34 -26.16
CA TYR A 305 16.71 23.47 -27.06
C TYR A 305 16.82 24.05 -28.47
N ALA A 306 15.72 24.62 -28.98
CA ALA A 306 15.71 25.28 -30.29
C ALA A 306 16.65 26.50 -30.34
N LEU A 307 16.68 27.32 -29.28
CA LEU A 307 17.57 28.47 -29.17
C LEU A 307 19.04 28.04 -29.10
N LEU A 308 19.38 27.07 -28.25
CA LEU A 308 20.74 26.53 -28.13
C LEU A 308 21.21 25.93 -29.45
N GLY A 309 20.38 25.11 -30.11
CA GLY A 309 20.67 24.57 -31.44
C GLY A 309 20.89 25.67 -32.48
N GLY A 310 20.04 26.71 -32.47
CA GLY A 310 20.16 27.87 -33.35
C GLY A 310 21.46 28.65 -33.14
N LEU A 311 21.85 28.90 -31.89
CA LEU A 311 23.09 29.58 -31.53
C LEU A 311 24.33 28.78 -31.93
N LEU A 312 24.32 27.45 -31.75
CA LEU A 312 25.40 26.58 -32.19
C LEU A 312 25.53 26.55 -33.72
N ALA A 313 24.40 26.48 -34.44
CA ALA A 313 24.39 26.55 -35.89
C ALA A 313 24.94 27.90 -36.40
N LEU A 314 24.53 29.01 -35.79
CA LEU A 314 25.04 30.35 -36.09
C LEU A 314 26.55 30.44 -35.81
N GLY A 315 27.00 29.95 -34.65
CA GLY A 315 28.43 29.89 -34.29
C GLY A 315 29.25 29.11 -35.31
N TYR A 316 28.77 27.94 -35.73
CA TYR A 316 29.41 27.15 -36.77
C TYR A 316 29.50 27.90 -38.11
N VAL A 317 28.41 28.55 -38.54
CA VAL A 317 28.41 29.38 -39.76
C VAL A 317 29.41 30.53 -39.65
N MET A 318 29.50 31.19 -38.50
CA MET A 318 30.45 32.28 -38.26
C MET A 318 31.91 31.81 -38.26
N VAL A 319 32.22 30.65 -37.69
CA VAL A 319 33.57 30.05 -37.72
C VAL A 319 33.94 29.63 -39.13
N ARG A 320 33.01 29.01 -39.87
CA ARG A 320 33.24 28.60 -41.26
C ARG A 320 33.46 29.79 -42.19
N ARG A 321 32.80 30.94 -41.95
CA ARG A 321 33.00 32.17 -42.73
C ARG A 321 34.35 32.86 -42.48
N ARG A 322 35.05 32.54 -41.39
CA ARG A 322 36.35 33.13 -41.03
C ARG A 322 37.55 32.31 -41.52
N ARG A 323 37.33 31.14 -42.12
CA ARG A 323 38.33 30.35 -42.83
C ARG A 323 38.20 30.60 -44.32
#